data_AF-A0A847IUZ2-F1
#
_entry.id   AF-A0A847IUZ2-F1
#
_cell.length_a   1.000
_cell.length_b   1.000
_cell.length_c   1.000
_cell.angle_alpha   90.00
_cell.angle_beta   90.00
_cell.angle_gamma   90.00
#
_symmetry.space_group_name_H-M   'P 1'
#
loop_
_entity.id
_entity.type
_entity.pdbx_description
1 polymer ?
#
loop_
_entity_poly.entity_id
_entity_poly.type
_entity_poly.pdbx_seq_one_letter_code
_entity_poly.pdbx_strand_id
1 'polypeptide(L)'
;MKRVLLLPLLSLVLFSCSGSRTYVINGTLEDEKYNGEYVFLLPLDGVMPRIIDSVQVKDRSFIFTGKTDSAQVKIIRMRHLLRLDIQELLVVVEPGNIWVRLDTVSAAGGTPQNEKLQDWKEVKMQADETMNLLRRMSQTDVDQETAARIAEQWEKVQTDFKEYSRIFIDENQGTAVGRFVRDMTGAGQ
;
A
#
# COMPACT_ATOMS: atom_id res chain seq x y z
N MET A 1 63.82 -14.78 -24.65
CA MET A 1 63.15 -14.83 -23.33
C MET A 1 62.86 -13.39 -22.93
N LYS A 2 61.66 -12.86 -22.61
CA LYS A 2 60.32 -13.37 -22.30
C LYS A 2 59.32 -12.34 -22.86
N ARG A 3 58.22 -12.75 -23.50
CA ARG A 3 57.10 -11.86 -23.84
C ARG A 3 56.15 -11.83 -22.65
N VAL A 4 56.02 -10.69 -21.97
CA VAL A 4 55.06 -10.52 -20.87
C VAL A 4 53.74 -10.08 -21.49
N LEU A 5 52.78 -11.01 -21.58
CA LEU A 5 51.39 -10.69 -21.90
C LEU A 5 50.73 -10.17 -20.62
N LEU A 6 50.32 -8.91 -20.60
CA LEU A 6 49.44 -8.35 -19.58
C LEU A 6 47.99 -8.67 -19.97
N LEU A 7 47.37 -9.58 -19.23
CA LEU A 7 45.92 -9.84 -19.25
C LEU A 7 45.24 -8.85 -18.29
N PRO A 8 44.21 -8.08 -18.72
CA PRO A 8 43.41 -7.30 -17.78
C PRO A 8 42.49 -8.25 -17.00
N LEU A 9 42.66 -8.28 -15.68
CA LEU A 9 41.81 -9.03 -14.77
C LEU A 9 40.43 -8.35 -14.71
N LEU A 10 39.48 -8.82 -15.51
CA LEU A 10 38.10 -8.40 -15.44
C LEU A 10 37.49 -8.95 -14.14
N SER A 11 37.50 -8.13 -13.08
CA SER A 11 36.83 -8.45 -11.82
C SER A 11 35.32 -8.41 -12.02
N LEU A 12 34.74 -9.56 -12.35
CA LEU A 12 33.30 -9.78 -12.28
C LEU A 12 32.90 -9.73 -10.80
N VAL A 13 32.43 -8.57 -10.33
CA VAL A 13 31.77 -8.47 -9.03
C VAL A 13 30.41 -9.13 -9.17
N LEU A 14 30.35 -10.43 -8.88
CA LEU A 14 29.09 -11.12 -8.66
C LEU A 14 28.50 -10.55 -7.36
N PHE A 15 27.60 -9.57 -7.48
CA PHE A 15 26.60 -9.32 -6.44
C PHE A 15 25.70 -10.56 -6.39
N SER A 16 26.15 -11.60 -5.68
CA SER A 16 25.27 -12.65 -5.20
C SER A 16 24.38 -12.01 -4.14
N CYS A 17 23.27 -11.42 -4.59
CA CYS A 17 22.19 -11.05 -3.71
C CYS A 17 21.59 -12.36 -3.19
N SER A 18 22.17 -12.92 -2.12
CA SER A 18 21.47 -13.86 -1.26
C SER A 18 20.39 -13.07 -0.52
N GLY A 19 19.42 -12.54 -1.26
CA GLY A 19 18.34 -11.73 -0.76
C GLY A 19 17.64 -12.55 0.30
N SER A 20 17.73 -12.11 1.55
CA SER A 20 17.04 -12.76 2.64
C SER A 20 15.56 -12.79 2.26
N ARG A 21 14.92 -13.97 2.29
CA ARG A 21 13.46 -14.12 2.05
C ARG A 21 12.64 -13.62 3.23
N THR A 22 13.22 -12.74 4.05
CA THR A 22 12.66 -12.27 5.29
C THR A 22 12.12 -10.87 5.12
N TYR A 23 11.00 -10.60 5.76
CA TYR A 23 10.48 -9.25 5.90
C TYR A 23 10.53 -8.82 7.37
N VAL A 24 10.66 -7.52 7.57
CA VAL A 24 10.45 -6.86 8.86
C VAL A 24 9.49 -5.71 8.61
N ILE A 25 8.37 -5.66 9.34
CA ILE A 25 7.44 -4.54 9.34
C ILE A 25 7.63 -3.81 10.67
N ASN A 26 8.23 -2.63 10.61
CA ASN A 26 8.39 -1.74 11.76
C ASN A 26 7.21 -0.77 11.81
N GLY A 27 6.32 -0.99 12.76
CA GLY A 27 5.11 -0.22 12.94
C GLY A 27 5.21 0.77 14.10
N THR A 28 4.61 1.95 13.93
CA THR A 28 4.49 2.98 14.97
C THR A 28 3.05 3.46 15.12
N LEU A 29 2.72 3.96 16.30
CA LEU A 29 1.53 4.74 16.62
C LEU A 29 1.95 6.07 17.26
N GLU A 30 1.15 7.12 17.13
CA GLU A 30 1.54 8.43 17.71
C GLU A 30 1.36 8.50 19.23
N ASP A 31 0.31 7.85 19.75
CA ASP A 31 -0.19 8.02 21.11
C ASP A 31 0.13 6.79 21.99
N GLU A 32 0.64 7.05 23.20
CA GLU A 32 0.98 6.01 24.19
C GLU A 32 -0.25 5.25 24.70
N LYS A 33 -1.46 5.79 24.55
CA LYS A 33 -2.70 5.10 24.95
C LYS A 33 -2.89 3.75 24.25
N TYR A 34 -2.22 3.54 23.11
CA TYR A 34 -2.27 2.30 22.36
C TYR A 34 -1.26 1.25 22.86
N ASN A 35 -0.37 1.58 23.80
CA ASN A 35 0.51 0.60 24.43
C ASN A 35 -0.31 -0.51 25.10
N GLY A 36 0.09 -1.76 24.90
CA GLY A 36 -0.64 -2.93 25.39
C GLY A 36 -1.74 -3.42 24.44
N GLU A 37 -2.14 -2.64 23.43
CA GLU A 37 -3.06 -3.07 22.39
C GLU A 37 -2.42 -4.05 21.41
N TYR A 38 -3.25 -4.82 20.71
CA TYR A 38 -2.79 -5.74 19.67
C TYR A 38 -3.01 -5.16 18.27
N VAL A 39 -1.98 -5.30 17.45
CA VAL A 39 -2.02 -5.11 16.01
C VAL A 39 -2.05 -6.48 15.35
N PHE A 40 -2.92 -6.64 14.35
CA PHE A 40 -3.15 -7.90 13.65
C PHE A 40 -2.72 -7.76 12.19
N LEU A 41 -2.06 -8.80 11.67
CA LEU A 41 -1.76 -8.96 10.25
C LEU A 41 -2.69 -10.02 9.68
N LEU A 42 -3.45 -9.67 8.64
CA LEU A 42 -4.48 -10.51 8.04
C LEU A 42 -4.29 -10.62 6.53
N PRO A 43 -4.71 -11.73 5.92
CA PRO A 43 -4.81 -11.79 4.48
C PRO A 43 -5.98 -10.94 3.99
N LEU A 44 -5.99 -10.67 2.69
CA LEU A 44 -7.05 -9.89 2.03
C LEU A 44 -8.31 -10.74 1.75
N ASP A 45 -8.26 -12.07 1.90
CA ASP A 45 -9.32 -12.98 1.47
C ASP A 45 -10.48 -13.18 2.48
N GLY A 46 -11.71 -12.98 1.99
CA GLY A 46 -12.92 -13.69 2.42
C GLY A 46 -13.61 -13.27 3.73
N VAL A 47 -14.87 -13.74 3.87
CA VAL A 47 -15.92 -13.35 4.85
C VAL A 47 -15.50 -13.40 6.34
N MET A 48 -14.42 -14.13 6.66
CA MET A 48 -13.81 -14.17 8.00
C MET A 48 -12.28 -14.28 7.86
N PRO A 49 -11.55 -13.16 7.77
CA PRO A 49 -10.11 -13.20 7.57
C PRO A 49 -9.43 -13.83 8.78
N ARG A 50 -8.69 -14.91 8.55
CA ARG A 50 -7.88 -15.59 9.58
C ARG A 50 -6.74 -14.66 9.99
N ILE A 51 -6.54 -14.48 11.30
CA ILE A 51 -5.36 -13.77 11.81
C ILE A 51 -4.12 -14.59 11.43
N ILE A 52 -3.20 -13.99 10.68
CA ILE A 52 -1.91 -14.62 10.34
C ILE A 52 -0.94 -14.44 11.50
N ASP A 53 -0.90 -13.24 12.06
CA ASP A 53 0.00 -12.88 13.15
C ASP A 53 -0.61 -11.75 13.99
N SER A 54 -0.18 -11.65 15.24
CA SER A 54 -0.53 -10.52 16.11
C SER A 54 0.61 -10.16 17.04
N VAL A 55 0.81 -8.87 17.22
CA VAL A 55 1.87 -8.32 18.07
C VAL A 55 1.29 -7.26 18.99
N GLN A 56 1.83 -7.18 20.20
CA GLN A 56 1.43 -6.16 21.16
C GLN A 56 2.26 -4.89 20.93
N VAL A 57 1.60 -3.74 20.99
CA VAL A 57 2.25 -2.43 20.96
C VAL A 57 3.00 -2.20 22.26
N LYS A 58 4.29 -1.82 22.15
CA LYS A 58 5.15 -1.42 23.26
C LYS A 58 5.93 -0.18 22.86
N ASP A 59 5.99 0.81 23.73
CA ASP A 59 6.66 2.08 23.48
C ASP A 59 6.26 2.69 22.13
N ARG A 60 4.94 2.73 21.88
CA ARG A 60 4.30 3.22 20.66
C ARG A 60 4.70 2.48 19.38
N SER A 61 5.29 1.29 19.51
CA SER A 61 5.88 0.56 18.40
C SER A 61 5.47 -0.90 18.40
N PHE A 62 5.50 -1.52 17.23
CA PHE A 62 5.32 -2.96 17.06
C PHE A 62 6.16 -3.47 15.90
N ILE A 63 6.51 -4.75 15.91
CA ILE A 63 7.34 -5.34 14.86
C ILE A 63 6.77 -6.69 14.45
N PHE A 64 6.41 -6.84 13.17
CA PHE A 64 6.21 -8.15 12.58
C PHE A 64 7.49 -8.60 11.88
N THR A 65 7.84 -9.87 12.02
CA THR A 65 8.94 -10.48 11.25
C THR A 65 8.48 -11.80 10.69
N GLY A 66 9.02 -12.18 9.53
CA GLY A 66 8.66 -13.46 8.94
C GLY A 66 9.43 -13.76 7.68
N LYS A 67 9.07 -14.86 7.03
CA LYS A 67 9.58 -15.24 5.71
C LYS A 67 8.44 -15.16 4.71
N THR A 68 8.77 -14.77 3.48
CA THR A 68 7.82 -14.77 2.37
C THR A 68 8.52 -15.20 1.09
N ASP A 69 7.96 -16.20 0.42
CA ASP A 69 8.46 -16.69 -0.87
C ASP A 69 7.88 -15.88 -2.05
N SER A 70 6.80 -15.14 -1.81
CA SER A 70 6.15 -14.30 -2.81
C SER A 70 5.46 -13.10 -2.18
N ALA A 71 5.57 -11.93 -2.80
CA ALA A 71 4.88 -10.73 -2.37
C ALA A 71 3.35 -10.90 -2.35
N GLN A 72 2.70 -10.43 -1.29
CA GLN A 72 1.25 -10.51 -1.10
C GLN A 72 0.71 -9.27 -0.40
N VAL A 73 -0.44 -8.75 -0.84
CA VAL A 73 -1.14 -7.67 -0.14
C VAL A 73 -1.86 -8.24 1.08
N LYS A 74 -1.68 -7.58 2.23
CA LYS A 74 -2.26 -7.93 3.53
C LYS A 74 -2.87 -6.69 4.18
N ILE A 75 -3.69 -6.91 5.20
CA ILE A 75 -4.28 -5.85 6.03
C ILE A 75 -3.58 -5.83 7.38
N ILE A 76 -3.15 -4.65 7.82
CA ILE A 76 -2.79 -4.34 9.20
C ILE A 76 -3.97 -3.60 9.84
N ARG A 77 -4.43 -4.09 10.99
CA ARG A 77 -5.54 -3.46 11.73
C ARG A 77 -5.46 -3.70 13.23
N MET A 78 -6.15 -2.86 13.98
CA MET A 78 -6.38 -3.05 15.42
C MET A 78 -7.75 -3.71 15.68
N ARG A 79 -8.10 -3.94 16.95
CA ARG A 79 -9.43 -4.43 17.34
C ARG A 79 -10.53 -3.44 16.94
N HIS A 80 -11.77 -3.93 16.77
CA HIS A 80 -12.88 -3.20 16.17
C HIS A 80 -13.08 -1.77 16.72
N LEU A 81 -13.10 -1.60 18.04
CA LEU A 81 -13.33 -0.29 18.67
C LEU A 81 -12.26 0.76 18.31
N LEU A 82 -11.01 0.34 18.11
CA LEU A 82 -9.90 1.26 17.80
C LEU A 82 -9.88 1.68 16.33
N ARG A 83 -10.64 0.98 15.46
CA ARG A 83 -10.72 1.30 14.03
C ARG A 83 -11.56 2.55 13.74
N LEU A 84 -12.24 3.06 14.77
CA LEU A 84 -12.91 4.36 14.70
C LEU A 84 -11.88 5.50 14.71
N ASP A 85 -10.74 5.29 15.36
CA ASP A 85 -9.67 6.28 15.50
C ASP A 85 -8.49 6.01 14.56
N ILE A 86 -8.22 4.74 14.27
CA ILE A 86 -7.05 4.27 13.51
C ILE A 86 -7.50 3.62 12.20
N GLN A 87 -7.06 4.16 11.09
CA GLN A 87 -7.34 3.63 9.76
C GLN A 87 -6.69 2.24 9.57
N GLU A 88 -7.45 1.27 9.06
CA GLU A 88 -6.86 -0.01 8.61
C GLU A 88 -5.96 0.23 7.40
N LEU A 89 -4.83 -0.45 7.34
CA LEU A 89 -3.79 -0.20 6.35
C LEU A 89 -3.53 -1.44 5.49
N LEU A 90 -3.49 -1.26 4.17
CA LEU A 90 -2.99 -2.27 3.25
C LEU A 90 -1.46 -2.19 3.18
N VAL A 91 -0.81 -3.35 3.17
CA VAL A 91 0.65 -3.48 3.09
C VAL A 91 1.02 -4.62 2.16
N VAL A 92 2.08 -4.46 1.37
CA VAL A 92 2.66 -5.56 0.60
C VAL A 92 3.70 -6.26 1.45
N VAL A 93 3.46 -7.50 1.84
CA VAL A 93 4.46 -8.31 2.53
C VAL A 93 5.43 -8.89 1.51
N GLU A 94 6.57 -8.23 1.36
CA GLU A 94 7.69 -8.61 0.49
C GLU A 94 9.02 -8.57 1.25
N PRO A 95 10.08 -9.26 0.77
CA PRO A 95 11.38 -9.24 1.43
C PRO A 95 11.93 -7.81 1.55
N GLY A 96 12.40 -7.45 2.74
CA GLY A 96 12.92 -6.11 3.02
C GLY A 96 12.42 -5.52 4.34
N ASN A 97 12.79 -4.25 4.57
CA ASN A 97 12.36 -3.47 5.72
C ASN A 97 11.19 -2.58 5.30
N ILE A 98 10.01 -2.85 5.85
CA ILE A 98 8.79 -2.10 5.62
C ILE A 98 8.57 -1.22 6.85
N TRP A 99 8.29 0.07 6.65
CA TRP A 99 7.82 0.94 7.72
C TRP A 99 6.30 1.10 7.62
N VAL A 100 5.65 1.20 8.77
CA VAL A 100 4.20 1.41 8.91
C VAL A 100 3.97 2.47 9.98
N ARG A 101 3.07 3.41 9.70
CA ARG A 101 2.55 4.37 10.68
C ARG A 101 1.03 4.18 10.76
N LEU A 102 0.54 3.72 11.91
CA LEU A 102 -0.89 3.59 12.18
C LEU A 102 -1.40 4.85 12.87
N ASP A 103 -2.39 5.47 12.24
CA ASP A 103 -2.98 6.76 12.62
C ASP A 103 -4.36 6.91 11.94
N THR A 104 -5.04 8.02 12.20
CA THR A 104 -6.23 8.51 11.49
C THR A 104 -6.07 8.44 9.97
N VAL A 105 -4.89 8.77 9.44
CA VAL A 105 -4.46 8.48 8.07
C VAL A 105 -3.18 7.67 8.12
N SER A 106 -3.34 6.35 8.03
CA SER A 106 -2.24 5.39 8.12
C SER A 106 -1.43 5.35 6.82
N ALA A 107 -0.14 5.02 6.91
CA ALA A 107 0.77 4.95 5.75
C ALA A 107 1.81 3.85 5.89
N ALA A 108 2.32 3.36 4.76
CA ALA A 108 3.42 2.39 4.71
C ALA A 108 4.41 2.70 3.58
N GLY A 109 5.61 2.13 3.68
CA GLY A 109 6.64 2.23 2.65
C GLY A 109 7.88 1.40 3.00
N GLY A 110 9.02 1.74 2.42
CA GLY A 110 10.34 1.13 2.70
C GLY A 110 10.71 -0.01 1.75
N THR A 111 9.79 -0.44 0.89
CA THR A 111 10.03 -1.45 -0.15
C THR A 111 9.28 -1.09 -1.43
N PRO A 112 9.77 -1.52 -2.61
CA PRO A 112 9.30 -0.99 -3.89
C PRO A 112 7.79 -1.11 -4.13
N GLN A 113 7.15 -2.21 -3.74
CA GLN A 113 5.71 -2.37 -3.94
C GLN A 113 4.88 -1.64 -2.87
N ASN A 114 5.45 -1.39 -1.68
CA ASN A 114 4.78 -0.56 -0.68
C ASN A 114 4.79 0.92 -1.05
N GLU A 115 5.88 1.45 -1.62
CA GLU A 115 5.90 2.82 -2.14
C GLU A 115 4.80 3.00 -3.21
N LYS A 116 4.72 2.07 -4.15
CA LYS A 116 3.69 2.08 -5.20
C LYS A 116 2.26 1.94 -4.65
N LEU A 117 2.07 1.09 -3.65
CA LEU A 117 0.77 0.93 -3.00
C LEU A 117 0.36 2.21 -2.26
N GLN A 118 1.31 2.89 -1.64
CA GLN A 118 1.11 4.16 -0.95
C GLN A 118 0.76 5.28 -1.93
N ASP A 119 1.50 5.41 -3.04
CA ASP A 119 1.20 6.37 -4.12
C ASP A 119 -0.22 6.15 -4.67
N TRP A 120 -0.58 4.91 -4.96
CA TRP A 120 -1.92 4.57 -5.45
C TRP A 120 -3.01 4.87 -4.42
N LYS A 121 -2.75 4.59 -3.14
CA LYS A 121 -3.66 4.91 -2.03
C LYS A 121 -3.92 6.40 -1.94
N GLU A 122 -2.89 7.24 -2.06
CA GLU A 122 -3.01 8.70 -2.01
C GLU A 122 -3.85 9.25 -3.15
N VAL A 123 -3.59 8.81 -4.39
CA VAL A 123 -4.38 9.19 -5.56
C VAL A 123 -5.84 8.74 -5.41
N LYS A 124 -6.07 7.51 -4.93
CA LYS A 124 -7.42 7.01 -4.67
C LYS A 124 -8.15 7.81 -3.60
N MET A 125 -7.49 8.13 -2.49
CA MET A 125 -8.08 8.94 -1.42
C MET A 125 -8.49 10.32 -1.93
N GLN A 126 -7.64 10.98 -2.72
CA GLN A 126 -7.95 12.28 -3.30
C GLN A 126 -9.16 12.22 -4.26
N ALA A 127 -9.22 11.18 -5.10
CA ALA A 127 -10.36 10.97 -6.01
C ALA A 127 -11.65 10.73 -5.22
N ASP A 128 -11.62 9.85 -4.20
CA ASP A 128 -12.76 9.54 -3.36
C ASP A 128 -13.25 10.76 -2.56
N GLU A 129 -12.34 11.59 -2.03
CA GLU A 129 -12.66 12.85 -1.34
C GLU A 129 -13.35 13.84 -2.27
N THR A 130 -12.80 14.03 -3.47
CA THR A 130 -13.36 14.93 -4.50
C THR A 130 -14.75 14.46 -4.92
N MET A 131 -14.93 13.17 -5.21
CA MET A 131 -16.23 12.59 -5.53
C MET A 131 -17.22 12.77 -4.38
N ASN A 132 -16.81 12.54 -3.12
CA ASN A 132 -17.68 12.74 -1.97
C ASN A 132 -18.11 14.21 -1.78
N LEU A 133 -17.25 15.17 -2.11
CA LEU A 133 -17.60 16.58 -2.14
C LEU A 133 -18.63 16.88 -3.23
N LEU A 134 -18.37 16.44 -4.47
CA LEU A 134 -19.27 16.63 -5.61
C LEU A 134 -20.65 16.02 -5.37
N ARG A 135 -20.71 14.82 -4.77
CA ARG A 135 -21.96 14.17 -4.37
C ARG A 135 -22.75 14.99 -3.35
N ARG A 136 -22.07 15.63 -2.40
CA ARG A 136 -22.73 16.51 -1.42
C ARG A 136 -23.27 17.77 -2.07
N MET A 137 -22.49 18.37 -2.98
CA MET A 137 -22.93 19.55 -3.74
C MET A 137 -24.15 19.23 -4.64
N SER A 138 -24.17 18.06 -5.30
CA SER A 138 -25.30 17.66 -6.14
C SER A 138 -26.60 17.39 -5.37
N GLN A 139 -26.54 17.29 -4.04
CA GLN A 139 -27.71 17.12 -3.18
C GLN A 139 -28.28 18.46 -2.68
N THR A 140 -27.60 19.58 -2.97
CA THR A 140 -28.07 20.92 -2.64
C THR A 140 -28.85 21.54 -3.81
N ASP A 141 -29.74 22.50 -3.51
CA ASP A 141 -30.45 23.26 -4.54
C ASP A 141 -29.48 24.26 -5.21
N VAL A 142 -29.11 23.97 -6.45
CA VAL A 142 -28.15 24.76 -7.25
C VAL A 142 -28.75 25.06 -8.61
N ASP A 143 -28.30 26.15 -9.22
CA ASP A 143 -28.69 26.47 -10.60
C ASP A 143 -28.23 25.40 -11.61
N GLN A 144 -28.82 25.44 -12.80
CA GLN A 144 -28.57 24.46 -13.85
C GLN A 144 -27.11 24.47 -14.34
N GLU A 145 -26.45 25.64 -14.35
CA GLU A 145 -25.05 25.77 -14.75
C GLU A 145 -24.12 25.06 -13.75
N THR A 146 -24.37 25.28 -12.46
CA THR A 146 -23.62 24.65 -11.37
C THR A 146 -23.84 23.14 -11.36
N ALA A 147 -25.07 22.67 -11.58
CA ALA A 147 -25.38 21.26 -11.71
C ALA A 147 -24.61 20.60 -12.88
N ALA A 148 -24.57 21.26 -14.04
CA ALA A 148 -23.81 20.77 -15.20
C ALA A 148 -22.30 20.70 -14.91
N ARG A 149 -21.74 21.71 -14.26
CA ARG A 149 -20.32 21.71 -13.85
C ARG A 149 -20.00 20.61 -12.84
N ILE A 150 -20.89 20.33 -11.88
CA ILE A 150 -20.71 19.23 -10.93
C ILE A 150 -20.66 17.89 -11.66
N ALA A 151 -21.55 17.68 -12.63
CA ALA A 151 -21.57 16.46 -13.45
C ALA A 151 -20.30 16.31 -14.30
N GLU A 152 -19.83 17.39 -14.92
CA GLU A 152 -18.57 17.41 -15.69
C GLU A 152 -17.36 17.06 -14.81
N GLN A 153 -17.23 17.70 -13.63
CA GLN A 153 -16.13 17.40 -12.72
C GLN A 153 -16.18 15.96 -12.20
N TRP A 154 -17.39 15.44 -11.97
CA TRP A 154 -17.58 14.05 -11.56
C TRP A 154 -17.07 13.08 -12.64
N GLU A 155 -17.47 13.27 -13.89
CA GLU A 155 -16.99 12.46 -15.02
C GLU A 155 -15.47 12.57 -15.20
N LYS A 156 -14.92 13.78 -15.04
CA LYS A 156 -13.49 14.02 -15.12
C LYS A 156 -12.72 13.21 -14.08
N VAL A 157 -13.10 13.28 -12.80
CA VAL A 157 -12.43 12.54 -11.72
C VAL A 157 -12.49 11.04 -11.95
N GLN A 158 -13.63 10.51 -12.40
CA GLN A 158 -13.75 9.08 -12.73
C GLN A 158 -12.84 8.67 -13.88
N THR A 159 -12.80 9.48 -14.95
CA THR A 159 -11.98 9.19 -16.13
C THR A 159 -10.50 9.26 -15.81
N ASP A 160 -10.06 10.31 -15.11
CA ASP A 160 -8.67 10.49 -14.67
C ASP A 160 -8.22 9.32 -13.79
N PHE A 161 -9.03 8.93 -12.79
CA PHE A 161 -8.69 7.83 -11.89
C PHE A 161 -8.66 6.47 -12.60
N LYS A 162 -9.56 6.24 -13.56
CA LYS A 162 -9.56 5.04 -14.39
C LYS A 162 -8.30 4.95 -15.25
N GLU A 163 -7.90 6.05 -15.89
CA GLU A 163 -6.69 6.07 -16.71
C GLU A 163 -5.43 5.92 -15.86
N TYR A 164 -5.35 6.62 -14.73
CA TYR A 164 -4.27 6.42 -13.75
C TYR A 164 -4.16 4.96 -13.32
N SER A 165 -5.29 4.33 -12.98
CA SER A 165 -5.32 2.92 -12.57
C SER A 165 -4.85 1.99 -13.69
N ARG A 166 -5.23 2.26 -14.95
CA ARG A 166 -4.78 1.49 -16.11
C ARG A 166 -3.26 1.57 -16.28
N ILE A 167 -2.71 2.79 -16.28
CA ILE A 167 -1.25 3.03 -16.39
C ILE A 167 -0.53 2.34 -15.23
N PHE A 168 -1.02 2.51 -14.00
CA PHE A 168 -0.45 1.87 -12.82
C PHE A 168 -0.41 0.34 -12.97
N ILE A 169 -1.48 -0.28 -13.46
CA ILE A 169 -1.53 -1.75 -13.66
C ILE A 169 -0.51 -2.18 -14.70
N ASP A 170 -0.38 -1.44 -15.82
CA ASP A 170 0.55 -1.74 -16.90
C ASP A 170 2.01 -1.63 -16.45
N GLU A 171 2.35 -0.61 -15.67
CA GLU A 171 3.70 -0.42 -15.10
C GLU A 171 4.05 -1.43 -13.99
N ASN A 172 3.03 -2.10 -13.43
CA ASN A 172 3.16 -3.01 -12.30
C ASN A 172 2.74 -4.44 -12.61
N GLN A 173 2.75 -4.84 -13.89
CA GLN A 173 2.43 -6.19 -14.32
C GLN A 173 3.31 -7.24 -13.61
N GLY A 174 2.69 -8.36 -13.22
CA GLY A 174 3.36 -9.46 -12.51
C GLY A 174 3.64 -9.23 -11.02
N THR A 175 3.46 -8.01 -10.51
CA THR A 175 3.65 -7.68 -9.08
C THR A 175 2.40 -7.97 -8.24
N ALA A 176 2.54 -8.04 -6.91
CA ALA A 176 1.41 -8.20 -6.01
C ALA A 176 0.53 -6.95 -5.97
N VAL A 177 1.15 -5.76 -5.95
CA VAL A 177 0.44 -4.49 -5.97
C VAL A 177 -0.34 -4.29 -7.28
N GLY A 178 0.25 -4.64 -8.42
CA GLY A 178 -0.42 -4.54 -9.72
C GLY A 178 -1.63 -5.48 -9.83
N ARG A 179 -1.51 -6.73 -9.34
CA ARG A 179 -2.66 -7.65 -9.25
C ARG A 179 -3.77 -7.10 -8.36
N PHE A 180 -3.40 -6.60 -7.17
CA PHE A 180 -4.35 -6.02 -6.24
C PHE A 180 -5.13 -4.84 -6.84
N VAL A 181 -4.43 -3.87 -7.45
CA VAL A 181 -5.08 -2.70 -8.05
C VAL A 181 -6.01 -3.09 -9.19
N ARG A 182 -5.60 -4.03 -10.05
CA ARG A 182 -6.46 -4.57 -11.11
C ARG A 182 -7.74 -5.18 -10.55
N ASP A 183 -7.61 -6.03 -9.53
CA ASP A 183 -8.74 -6.73 -8.93
C ASP A 183 -9.70 -5.74 -8.21
N MET A 184 -9.16 -4.70 -7.58
CA MET A 184 -9.93 -3.63 -6.92
C MET A 184 -10.66 -2.69 -7.88
N THR A 185 -10.08 -2.41 -9.04
CA THR A 185 -10.63 -1.43 -10.01
C THR A 185 -11.47 -2.08 -11.11
N GLY A 186 -11.45 -3.40 -11.22
CA GLY A 186 -12.14 -4.14 -12.28
C GLY A 186 -11.53 -3.94 -13.67
N ALA A 187 -10.34 -3.31 -13.78
CA ALA A 187 -9.72 -2.89 -15.04
C ALA A 187 -9.11 -4.03 -15.89
N GLY A 188 -9.67 -5.23 -15.82
CA GLY A 188 -9.27 -6.40 -16.62
C GLY A 188 -10.43 -7.33 -16.99
N GLN A 189 -11.68 -6.86 -16.82
CA GLN A 189 -12.90 -7.51 -17.29
C GLN A 189 -13.48 -6.74 -18.47
#